data_AF-A0A7Z0WIX9-F1
#
_entry.id   AF-A0A7Z0WIX9-F1
#
_cell.length_a   1.000
_cell.length_b   1.000
_cell.length_c   1.000
_cell.angle_alpha   90.00
_cell.angle_beta   90.00
_cell.angle_gamma   90.00
#
_symmetry.space_group_name_H-M   'P 1'
#
loop_
_entity.id
_entity.type
_entity.pdbx_description
1 polymer ?
#
loop_
_entity_poly.entity_id
_entity_poly.type
_entity_poly.pdbx_seq_one_letter_code
_entity_poly.pdbx_strand_id
1 'polypeptide(L)' 'MSQRYYEFRVTGRLSDRARHAVDEFCEVSVEPAPPETIISGTMVDDSHLHGMLALFQNLGIEVVSMRRGPDLEG' A
#
# COMPACT_ATOMS: atom_id res chain seq x y z
N MET A 1 -24.30 11.49 -1.87
CA MET A 1 -22.90 11.93 -2.12
C MET A 1 -22.00 10.75 -1.81
N SER A 2 -21.15 10.33 -2.74
CA SER A 2 -20.24 9.21 -2.55
C SER A 2 -19.00 9.68 -1.79
N GLN A 3 -18.83 9.25 -0.54
CA GLN A 3 -17.55 9.37 0.14
C GLN A 3 -16.54 8.46 -0.55
N ARG A 4 -15.35 8.99 -0.84
CA ARG A 4 -14.23 8.25 -1.42
C ARG A 4 -13.15 8.12 -0.35
N TYR A 5 -12.71 6.90 -0.13
CA TYR A 5 -11.64 6.59 0.81
C TYR A 5 -10.28 6.78 0.12
N TYR A 6 -9.36 7.46 0.78
CA TYR A 6 -8.02 7.74 0.27
C TYR A 6 -6.99 7.34 1.33
N GLU A 7 -5.93 6.65 0.90
CA GLU A 7 -4.80 6.25 1.75
C GLU A 7 -3.53 6.94 1.25
N PHE A 8 -2.85 7.68 2.13
CA PHE A 8 -1.63 8.41 1.81
C PHE A 8 -0.44 7.79 2.55
N ARG A 9 0.46 7.12 1.82
CA ARG A 9 1.70 6.56 2.37
C ARG A 9 2.86 7.53 2.12
N VAL A 10 3.53 7.96 3.17
CA VAL A 10 4.67 8.90 3.10
C VAL A 10 5.93 8.22 3.61
N THR A 11 7.05 8.42 2.91
CA THR A 11 8.34 7.86 3.32
C THR A 11 8.86 8.55 4.58
N GLY A 12 9.29 7.75 5.56
CA GLY A 12 9.84 8.26 6.81
C GLY A 12 8.79 8.36 7.92
N ARG A 13 9.14 9.06 9.01
CA ARG A 13 8.24 9.25 10.15
C ARG A 13 7.63 10.64 10.07
N LEU A 14 6.30 10.72 10.20
CA LEU A 14 5.65 12.00 10.45
C LEU A 14 6.15 12.55 11.79
N SER A 15 6.63 13.79 11.77
CA SER A 15 6.94 14.53 13.00
C SER A 15 5.64 14.84 13.75
N ASP A 16 5.74 15.11 15.05
CA ASP A 16 4.55 15.43 15.87
C ASP A 16 3.79 16.65 15.33
N ARG A 17 4.52 17.63 14.80
CA ARG A 17 3.93 18.79 14.09
C ARG A 17 3.13 18.38 12.86
N ALA A 18 3.63 17.43 12.08
CA ALA A 18 2.96 16.97 10.87
C ALA A 18 1.72 16.12 11.20
N ARG A 19 1.78 15.29 12.25
CA ARG A 19 0.59 14.59 12.78
C ARG A 19 -0.51 15.56 13.19
N HIS A 20 -0.17 16.56 14.01
CA HIS A 20 -1.14 17.52 14.52
C HIS A 20 -1.84 18.32 13.41
N ALA A 21 -1.08 18.70 12.36
CA ALA A 21 -1.66 19.40 11.21
C ALA A 21 -2.61 18.52 10.38
N VAL A 22 -2.36 17.22 10.34
CA VAL A 22 -3.20 16.25 9.61
C VAL A 22 -4.50 15.98 10.38
N ASP A 23 -4.41 15.80 11.71
CA ASP A 23 -5.57 15.63 12.59
C ASP A 23 -6.49 16.87 12.63
N GLU A 24 -5.93 18.08 12.52
CA GLU A 24 -6.72 19.32 12.44
C GLU A 24 -7.50 19.46 11.13
N PHE A 25 -7.03 18.86 10.03
CA PHE A 25 -7.63 19.01 8.71
C PHE A 25 -8.80 18.04 8.49
N CYS A 26 -8.68 16.79 8.95
CA CYS A 26 -9.75 15.80 8.89
C CYS A 26 -9.55 14.68 9.92
N GLU A 27 -10.62 13.96 10.25
CA GLU A 27 -10.52 12.73 11.04
C GLU A 27 -9.81 11.65 10.22
N VAL A 28 -8.52 11.44 10.47
CA VAL A 28 -7.69 10.41 9.84
C VAL A 28 -6.85 9.68 10.88
N SER A 29 -6.59 8.39 10.63
CA SER A 29 -5.68 7.60 11.45
C SER A 29 -4.28 7.62 10.85
N VAL A 30 -3.28 8.04 11.64
CA VAL A 30 -1.87 8.08 11.22
C VAL A 30 -1.09 6.93 11.86
N GLU A 31 -0.78 5.91 11.07
CA GLU A 31 0.00 4.75 11.52
C GLU A 31 1.40 4.75 10.89
N PRO A 32 2.48 4.49 11.68
CA PRO A 32 3.82 4.38 11.14
C PRO A 32 3.96 3.11 10.27
N ALA A 33 4.20 3.30 8.98
CA ALA A 33 4.50 2.21 8.04
C ALA A 33 6.02 2.10 7.79
N PRO A 34 6.58 0.89 7.65
CA PRO A 34 7.94 0.70 7.16
C PRO A 34 8.10 1.28 5.74
N PRO A 35 9.34 1.61 5.29
CA PRO A 35 9.61 1.91 3.89
C PRO A 35 9.43 0.62 3.05
N GLU A 36 8.19 0.30 2.73
CA GLU A 36 7.84 -0.85 1.90
C GLU A 36 8.12 -0.53 0.44
N THR A 37 8.67 -1.50 -0.30
CA THR A 37 8.76 -1.43 -1.75
C THR A 37 7.47 -1.94 -2.36
N ILE A 38 6.76 -1.09 -3.08
CA ILE A 38 5.49 -1.44 -3.75
C ILE A 38 5.81 -1.96 -5.15
N ILE A 39 5.43 -3.22 -5.42
CA ILE A 39 5.53 -3.84 -6.74
C ILE A 39 4.10 -4.04 -7.27
N SER A 40 3.72 -3.27 -8.28
CA SER A 40 2.39 -3.30 -8.90
C SER A 40 2.44 -3.89 -10.30
N GLY A 41 1.49 -4.77 -10.62
CA GLY A 41 1.36 -5.38 -11.94
C GLY A 41 0.02 -6.09 -12.11
N THR A 42 -0.36 -6.35 -13.36
CA THR A 42 -1.58 -7.09 -13.68
C THR A 42 -1.30 -8.59 -13.71
N MET A 43 -2.01 -9.35 -12.88
CA MET A 43 -2.02 -10.81 -12.95
C MET A 43 -3.20 -11.25 -13.81
N VAL A 44 -2.94 -12.13 -14.78
CA VAL A 44 -3.96 -12.58 -15.74
C VAL A 44 -4.84 -13.68 -15.15
N ASP A 45 -4.30 -14.46 -14.21
CA ASP A 45 -4.98 -15.52 -13.47
C ASP A 45 -4.25 -15.82 -12.15
N ASP A 46 -4.77 -16.78 -11.38
CA ASP A 46 -4.18 -17.21 -10.12
C ASP A 46 -2.82 -17.88 -10.31
N SER A 47 -2.59 -18.59 -11.43
CA SER A 47 -1.31 -19.26 -11.69
C SER A 47 -0.18 -18.24 -11.89
N HIS A 48 -0.47 -17.13 -12.56
CA HIS A 48 0.46 -16.02 -12.76
C HIS A 48 0.81 -15.36 -11.41
N LEU A 49 -0.17 -15.19 -10.52
CA LEU A 49 0.07 -14.70 -9.17
C LEU A 49 0.99 -15.64 -8.36
N HIS A 50 0.74 -16.96 -8.40
CA HIS A 50 1.57 -17.95 -7.72
C HIS A 50 3.01 -17.93 -8.24
N GLY A 51 3.21 -17.76 -9.55
CA GLY A 51 4.53 -17.59 -10.15
C GLY A 51 5.29 -16.38 -9.61
N MET A 52 4.61 -15.25 -9.43
CA MET A 52 5.20 -14.04 -8.84
C MET A 52 5.56 -14.21 -7.36
N LEU A 53 4.73 -14.90 -6.58
CA LEU A 53 5.04 -15.22 -5.19
C LEU A 53 6.25 -16.18 -5.08
N ALA A 54 6.38 -17.14 -5.99
CA ALA A 54 7.53 -18.04 -6.04
C ALA A 54 8.81 -17.29 -6.43
N LEU A 55 8.72 -16.32 -7.36
CA LEU A 55 9.85 -15.47 -7.73
C LEU A 55 10.35 -14.65 -6.53
N PHE A 56 9.46 -14.02 -5.77
CA PHE A 56 9.85 -13.28 -4.58
C PHE A 56 10.53 -14.17 -3.54
N GLN A 57 10.00 -15.37 -3.28
CA GLN A 57 10.62 -16.34 -2.39
C GLN A 57 12.02 -16.75 -2.85
N ASN A 58 12.20 -17.05 -4.14
CA ASN A 58 13.51 -17.43 -4.70
C ASN A 58 14.54 -16.30 -4.61
N LEU A 59 14.09 -15.04 -4.64
CA LEU A 59 14.96 -13.87 -4.50
C LEU A 59 15.20 -13.48 -3.02
N GLY A 60 14.59 -14.17 -2.06
CA GLY A 60 14.65 -13.80 -0.64
C GLY A 60 13.89 -12.52 -0.31
N ILE A 61 12.93 -12.13 -1.15
CA ILE A 61 12.05 -10.98 -0.91
C ILE A 61 10.88 -11.44 -0.04
N GLU A 62 10.77 -10.88 1.15
CA GLU A 62 9.65 -11.11 2.06
C GLU A 62 8.46 -10.25 1.67
N VAL A 63 7.32 -10.89 1.37
CA VAL A 63 6.05 -10.20 1.08
C VAL A 63 5.33 -9.95 2.39
N VAL A 64 5.33 -8.70 2.87
CA VAL A 64 4.69 -8.31 4.14
C VAL A 64 3.21 -7.97 4.01
N SER A 65 2.77 -7.56 2.82
CA SER A 65 1.37 -7.21 2.52
C SER A 65 1.09 -7.39 1.03
N MET A 66 -0.08 -7.92 0.70
CA MET A 66 -0.58 -8.00 -0.68
C MET A 66 -2.00 -7.46 -0.70
N ARG A 67 -2.25 -6.42 -1.52
CA ARG A 67 -3.58 -5.82 -1.70
C ARG A 67 -3.94 -5.86 -3.17
N ARG A 68 -5.16 -6.28 -3.49
CA ARG A 68 -5.70 -6.10 -4.83
C ARG A 68 -5.95 -4.60 -5.04
N GLY A 69 -5.36 -4.05 -6.08
CA GLY A 69 -5.60 -2.65 -6.49
C GLY A 69 -7.05 -2.46 -6.96
N PRO A 70 -7.50 -1.20 -7.12
CA PRO A 70 -8.79 -0.95 -7.77
C PRO A 70 -8.79 -1.62 -9.15
N ASP A 71 -9.91 -2.25 -9.52
CA ASP A 71 -10.10 -2.67 -10.91
C ASP A 71 -9.99 -1.40 -11.76
N LEU A 72 -8.92 -1.33 -12.56
CA LEU A 72 -8.79 -0.31 -13.59
C LEU A 72 -9.82 -0.70 -14.65
N GLU A 73 -11.07 -0.29 -14.47
CA GLU A 73 -12.07 -0.32 -15.53
C GLU A 73 -11.52 0.55 -16.67
N GLY A 74 -11.04 -0.11 -17.71
CA GLY A 74 -10.61 0.50 -18.97
C GLY A 74 -11.78 0.70 -19.92
#